data_AF-A0A4P2Q8W0-F1
#
_entry.id   AF-A0A4P2Q8W0-F1
#
_cell.length_a   1.000
_cell.length_b   1.000
_cell.length_c   1.000
_cell.angle_alpha   90.00
_cell.angle_beta   90.00
_cell.angle_gamma   90.00
#
_symmetry.space_group_name_H-M   'P 1'
#
loop_
_entity.id
_entity.type
_entity.pdbx_description
1 polymer ?
#
loop_
_entity_poly.entity_id
_entity_poly.type
_entity_poly.pdbx_seq_one_letter_code
_entity_poly.pdbx_strand_id
1 'polypeptide(L)'
;MTHRFSPATEACLKRAGWRPGRSVRTDHWESLLRAANNPVHASVVDFLREFGGLRVVHPHHRVPGKQDYFHINPSIAAKEFPIREDGLYDDNERVGAPLCAIGTACRDYMLLIMDAAGKVYASMDDYLFLVGNSGFEALESLCTPHEWAEIPQLRESSIYRGS
;
A
#
# COMPACT_ATOMS: atom_id res chain seq x y z
N MET A 1 -15.79 1.04 15.07
CA MET A 1 -15.75 -0.43 14.94
C MET A 1 -14.35 -0.88 15.30
N THR A 2 -14.20 -1.89 16.16
CA THR A 2 -12.89 -2.41 16.56
C THR A 2 -12.51 -3.49 15.56
N HIS A 3 -11.64 -3.18 14.60
CA HIS A 3 -11.12 -4.18 13.67
C HIS A 3 -10.16 -5.10 14.42
N ARG A 4 -10.36 -6.41 14.33
CA ARG A 4 -9.54 -7.40 15.01
C ARG A 4 -8.76 -8.21 13.99
N PHE A 5 -7.44 -8.12 14.04
CA PHE A 5 -6.55 -8.96 13.25
C PHE A 5 -6.68 -10.44 13.64
N SER A 6 -6.39 -11.34 12.70
CA SER A 6 -6.17 -12.73 13.07
C SER A 6 -4.96 -12.85 14.01
N PRO A 7 -4.88 -13.93 14.82
CA PRO A 7 -3.72 -14.15 15.68
C PRO A 7 -2.39 -14.16 14.92
N ALA A 8 -2.39 -14.63 13.67
CA ALA A 8 -1.21 -14.68 12.81
C ALA A 8 -0.75 -13.28 12.41
N THR A 9 -1.67 -12.45 11.89
CA THR A 9 -1.41 -11.05 11.53
C THR A 9 -0.98 -10.25 12.74
N GLU A 10 -1.71 -10.38 13.85
CA GLU A 10 -1.40 -9.69 15.10
C GLU A 10 0.01 -10.03 15.61
N ALA A 11 0.42 -11.30 15.54
CA ALA A 11 1.76 -11.73 15.90
C ALA A 11 2.82 -11.11 14.98
N CYS A 12 2.58 -11.03 13.67
CA CYS A 12 3.49 -10.38 12.72
C CYS A 12 3.67 -8.89 13.04
N LEU A 13 2.58 -8.18 13.26
CA LEU A 13 2.59 -6.76 13.60
C LEU A 13 3.28 -6.51 14.95
N LYS A 14 2.97 -7.31 15.98
CA LYS A 14 3.62 -7.19 17.30
C LYS A 14 5.12 -7.44 17.22
N ARG A 15 5.59 -8.43 16.47
CA ARG A 15 7.03 -8.65 16.23
C ARG A 15 7.69 -7.47 15.51
N ALA A 16 6.96 -6.77 14.66
CA ALA A 16 7.42 -5.54 14.01
C ALA A 16 7.41 -4.30 14.93
N GLY A 17 6.94 -4.44 16.18
CA GLY A 17 6.88 -3.36 17.17
C GLY A 17 5.53 -2.61 17.22
N TRP A 18 4.50 -3.12 16.54
CA TRP A 18 3.15 -2.58 16.68
C TRP A 18 2.52 -2.97 18.02
N ARG A 19 1.69 -2.07 18.54
CA ARG A 19 0.77 -2.31 19.66
C ARG A 19 -0.51 -1.53 19.40
N PRO A 20 -1.68 -2.00 19.87
CA PRO A 20 -2.92 -1.23 19.77
C PRO A 20 -2.76 0.18 20.33
N GLY A 21 -3.24 1.19 19.60
CA GLY A 21 -3.11 2.59 19.98
C GLY A 21 -1.69 3.17 19.82
N ARG A 22 -0.80 2.49 19.09
CA ARG A 22 0.46 3.08 18.64
C ARG A 22 0.16 4.37 17.88
N SER A 23 0.96 5.40 18.11
CA SER A 23 0.85 6.69 17.45
C SER A 23 2.26 7.24 17.24
N VAL A 24 2.63 7.49 15.98
CA VAL A 24 3.91 8.09 15.58
C VAL A 24 3.70 9.38 14.82
N ARG A 25 4.73 10.23 14.80
CA ARG A 25 4.71 11.47 14.02
C ARG A 25 4.82 11.19 12.53
N THR A 26 3.95 11.82 11.75
CA THR A 26 3.83 11.63 10.30
C THR A 26 4.38 12.80 9.50
N ASP A 27 4.70 13.94 10.13
CA ASP A 27 5.01 15.23 9.48
C ASP A 27 6.07 15.13 8.35
N HIS A 28 7.10 14.32 8.59
CA HIS A 28 8.19 14.11 7.63
C HIS A 28 7.73 13.33 6.39
N TRP A 29 6.88 12.31 6.56
CA TRP A 29 6.28 11.60 5.43
C TRP A 29 5.27 12.46 4.69
N GLU A 30 4.45 13.23 5.41
CA GLU A 30 3.49 14.14 4.78
C GLU A 30 4.18 15.18 3.90
N SER A 31 5.27 15.77 4.40
CA SER A 31 6.07 16.73 3.63
C SER A 31 6.70 16.09 2.39
N LEU A 32 7.25 14.87 2.53
CA LEU A 32 7.81 14.10 1.43
C LEU A 32 6.76 13.77 0.37
N LEU A 33 5.58 13.30 0.79
CA LEU A 33 4.49 12.93 -0.12
C LEU A 33 3.97 14.15 -0.88
N ARG A 34 3.75 15.29 -0.20
CA ARG A 34 3.31 16.52 -0.86
C ARG A 34 4.34 17.04 -1.86
N ALA A 35 5.63 16.93 -1.56
CA ALA A 35 6.70 17.30 -2.49
C ALA A 35 6.72 16.41 -3.75
N ALA A 36 6.22 15.18 -3.66
CA ALA A 36 6.07 14.23 -4.76
C ALA A 36 4.66 14.24 -5.38
N ASN A 37 3.91 15.35 -5.26
CA ASN A 37 2.55 15.51 -5.77
C ASN A 37 1.54 14.43 -5.30
N ASN A 38 1.81 13.75 -4.19
CA ASN A 38 0.89 12.79 -3.61
C ASN A 38 -0.15 13.50 -2.72
N PRO A 39 -1.46 13.22 -2.89
CA PRO A 39 -2.51 13.75 -2.05
C PRO A 39 -2.45 13.10 -0.66
N VAL A 40 -2.01 13.86 0.34
CA VAL A 40 -2.00 13.38 1.74
C VAL A 40 -3.42 13.49 2.32
N HIS A 41 -4.16 12.38 2.24
CA HIS A 41 -5.51 12.23 2.76
C HIS A 41 -5.52 11.98 4.28
N ALA A 42 -6.64 12.26 4.95
CA ALA A 42 -6.79 11.97 6.38
C ALA A 42 -6.65 10.47 6.69
N SER A 43 -7.19 9.60 5.84
CA SER A 43 -7.05 8.13 5.92
C SER A 43 -5.59 7.70 5.95
N VAL A 44 -4.76 8.29 5.08
CA VAL A 44 -3.33 8.03 4.99
C VAL A 44 -2.62 8.46 6.26
N VAL A 45 -2.91 9.67 6.76
CA VAL A 45 -2.32 10.19 8.00
C VAL A 45 -2.67 9.31 9.19
N ASP A 46 -3.92 8.92 9.34
CA ASP A 46 -4.37 8.07 10.45
C ASP A 46 -3.75 6.67 10.37
N PHE A 47 -3.68 6.10 9.17
CA PHE A 47 -3.02 4.81 8.94
C PHE A 47 -1.52 4.88 9.25
N LEU A 48 -0.80 5.89 8.76
CA LEU A 48 0.63 6.06 9.01
C LEU A 48 0.92 6.41 10.47
N ARG A 49 0.02 7.12 11.15
CA ARG A 49 0.14 7.41 12.58
C ARG A 49 0.16 6.12 13.39
N GLU A 50 -0.68 5.14 13.05
CA GLU A 50 -0.71 3.87 13.78
C GLU A 50 0.36 2.87 13.31
N PHE A 51 0.53 2.72 12.01
CA PHE A 51 1.31 1.63 11.40
C PHE A 51 2.59 2.09 10.69
N GLY A 52 2.78 3.39 10.50
CA GLY A 52 3.93 3.93 9.80
C GLY A 52 5.26 3.59 10.47
N GLY A 53 6.28 3.32 9.67
CA GLY A 53 7.63 2.91 10.05
C GLY A 53 7.79 1.42 10.35
N LEU A 54 6.71 0.63 10.30
CA LEU A 54 6.80 -0.81 10.54
C LEU A 54 7.44 -1.51 9.33
N ARG A 55 8.35 -2.44 9.63
CA ARG A 55 8.80 -3.48 8.71
C ARG A 55 8.23 -4.80 9.19
N VAL A 56 7.26 -5.35 8.47
CA VAL A 56 6.53 -6.55 8.89
C VAL A 56 7.05 -7.74 8.13
N VAL A 57 7.49 -8.77 8.86
CA VAL A 57 7.95 -10.04 8.30
C VAL A 57 6.90 -11.11 8.55
N HIS A 58 6.47 -11.76 7.47
CA HIS A 58 5.41 -12.78 7.48
C HIS A 58 5.84 -14.03 6.69
N PRO A 59 5.16 -15.17 6.89
CA PRO A 59 5.40 -16.37 6.07
C PRO A 59 5.10 -16.11 4.60
N HIS A 60 5.96 -16.61 3.71
CA HIS A 60 5.73 -16.50 2.27
C HIS A 60 4.57 -17.40 1.84
N HIS A 61 3.55 -16.82 1.19
CA HIS A 61 2.29 -17.54 0.91
C HIS A 61 2.47 -18.75 -0.01
N ARG A 62 3.44 -18.70 -0.93
CA ARG A 62 3.64 -19.75 -1.96
C ARG A 62 4.82 -20.68 -1.71
N VAL A 63 5.70 -20.38 -0.75
CA VAL A 63 6.96 -21.11 -0.58
C VAL A 63 7.10 -21.50 0.90
N PRO A 64 6.75 -22.74 1.27
CA PRO A 64 6.82 -23.21 2.64
C PRO A 64 8.20 -22.97 3.27
N GLY A 65 8.22 -22.48 4.52
CA GLY A 65 9.45 -22.22 5.26
C GLY A 65 10.23 -20.97 4.84
N LYS A 66 9.78 -20.24 3.81
CA LYS A 66 10.33 -18.91 3.46
C LYS A 66 9.51 -17.79 4.08
N GLN A 67 10.15 -16.63 4.19
CA GLN A 67 9.54 -15.40 4.67
C GLN A 67 9.43 -14.39 3.53
N ASP A 68 8.50 -13.47 3.70
CA ASP A 68 8.33 -12.26 2.90
C ASP A 68 8.22 -11.06 3.84
N TYR A 69 8.32 -9.85 3.30
CA TYR A 69 8.15 -8.63 4.08
C TYR A 69 7.55 -7.49 3.29
N PHE A 70 6.97 -6.56 4.04
CA PHE A 70 6.49 -5.28 3.55
C PHE A 70 6.89 -4.16 4.52
N HIS A 71 6.99 -2.94 3.99
CA HIS A 71 7.27 -1.73 4.74
C HIS A 71 6.07 -0.81 4.67
N ILE A 72 5.65 -0.28 5.82
CA ILE A 72 4.67 0.82 5.87
C ILE A 72 5.48 2.10 6.05
N ASN A 73 6.20 2.51 5.01
CA ASN A 73 7.10 3.65 5.09
C ASN A 73 7.15 4.39 3.75
N PRO A 74 6.53 5.58 3.65
CA PRO A 74 6.57 6.41 2.45
C PRO A 74 7.98 6.77 1.98
N SER A 75 8.95 6.91 2.89
CA SER A 75 10.34 7.19 2.50
C SER A 75 11.02 6.01 1.80
N ILE A 76 10.65 4.78 2.13
CA ILE A 76 11.13 3.59 1.42
C ILE A 76 10.45 3.50 0.06
N ALA A 77 9.13 3.71 0.02
CA ALA A 77 8.37 3.75 -1.23
C ALA A 77 8.97 4.74 -2.23
N ALA A 78 9.24 5.98 -1.82
CA ALA A 78 9.82 7.00 -2.69
C ALA A 78 11.27 6.73 -3.12
N LYS A 79 12.00 5.87 -2.40
CA LYS A 79 13.37 5.45 -2.76
C LYS A 79 13.36 4.34 -3.81
N GLU A 80 12.48 3.36 -3.62
CA GLU A 80 12.43 2.15 -4.47
C GLU A 80 11.60 2.39 -5.73
N PHE A 81 10.57 3.23 -5.64
CA PHE A 81 9.72 3.64 -6.76
C PHE A 81 9.90 5.14 -6.95
N PRO A 82 10.57 5.61 -8.03
CA PRO A 82 10.61 7.02 -8.33
C PRO A 82 9.17 7.47 -8.60
N ILE A 83 8.55 8.07 -7.59
CA ILE A 83 7.28 8.77 -7.74
C ILE A 83 7.62 9.97 -8.64
N ARG A 84 7.37 9.80 -9.93
CA ARG A 84 7.73 10.76 -11.00
C ARG A 84 6.94 12.05 -10.83
N GLU A 85 7.23 13.08 -11.64
CA GLU A 85 6.48 14.34 -11.58
C GLU A 85 4.97 14.17 -11.86
N ASP A 86 4.60 13.18 -12.69
CA ASP A 86 3.23 12.72 -12.94
C ASP A 86 2.66 11.83 -11.81
N GLY A 87 3.47 11.53 -10.79
CA GLY A 87 3.06 10.87 -9.56
C GLY A 87 2.57 9.44 -9.79
N LEU A 88 1.30 9.22 -9.46
CA LEU A 88 0.60 7.95 -9.60
C LEU A 88 -0.47 8.02 -10.70
N TYR A 89 -0.24 8.80 -11.77
CA TYR A 89 -1.27 9.14 -12.77
C TYR A 89 -2.00 7.90 -13.32
N ASP A 90 -1.28 6.91 -13.84
CA ASP A 90 -1.89 5.72 -14.44
C ASP A 90 -2.70 4.90 -13.42
N ASP A 91 -2.19 4.76 -12.20
CA ASP A 91 -2.90 4.09 -11.10
C ASP A 91 -4.14 4.89 -10.66
N ASN A 92 -4.03 6.23 -10.59
CA ASN A 92 -5.14 7.12 -10.25
C ASN A 92 -6.26 7.01 -11.28
N GLU A 93 -5.93 7.01 -12.57
CA GLU A 93 -6.89 6.85 -13.67
C GLU A 93 -7.54 5.47 -13.64
N ARG A 94 -6.75 4.42 -13.40
CA ARG A 94 -7.24 3.03 -13.32
C ARG A 94 -8.18 2.79 -12.14
N VAL A 95 -7.93 3.43 -10.99
CA VAL A 95 -8.82 3.37 -9.82
C VAL A 95 -9.99 4.37 -9.93
N GLY A 96 -9.80 5.47 -10.67
CA GLY A 96 -10.72 6.60 -10.70
C GLY A 96 -10.69 7.45 -9.43
N ALA A 97 -9.58 7.45 -8.70
CA ALA A 97 -9.41 8.22 -7.46
C ALA A 97 -7.94 8.64 -7.24
N PRO A 98 -7.68 9.78 -6.59
CA PRO A 98 -6.32 10.16 -6.21
C PRO A 98 -5.74 9.24 -5.13
N LEU A 99 -4.61 8.61 -5.43
CA LEU A 99 -3.90 7.65 -4.58
C LEU A 99 -2.66 8.28 -3.94
N CYS A 100 -2.22 7.70 -2.84
CA CYS A 100 -1.08 8.19 -2.07
C CYS A 100 -0.20 7.03 -1.61
N ALA A 101 1.11 7.12 -1.83
CA ALA A 101 2.05 6.09 -1.42
C ALA A 101 2.14 5.94 0.10
N ILE A 102 2.03 4.70 0.59
CA ILE A 102 2.09 4.37 2.03
C ILE A 102 3.25 3.45 2.38
N GLY A 103 3.88 2.80 1.39
CA GLY A 103 4.92 1.82 1.64
C GLY A 103 5.21 0.89 0.47
N THR A 104 5.77 -0.28 0.76
CA THR A 104 6.14 -1.30 -0.22
C THR A 104 5.75 -2.68 0.27
N ALA A 105 5.54 -3.63 -0.65
CA ALA A 105 5.25 -5.03 -0.36
C ALA A 105 6.10 -5.97 -1.21
N CYS A 106 6.03 -7.27 -0.88
CA CYS A 106 6.73 -8.34 -1.59
C CYS A 106 8.23 -8.08 -1.71
N ARG A 107 8.92 -7.78 -0.59
CA ARG A 107 10.36 -7.41 -0.58
C ARG A 107 10.69 -6.21 -1.47
N ASP A 108 9.89 -5.16 -1.34
CA ASP A 108 10.06 -3.90 -2.08
C ASP A 108 9.80 -3.98 -3.59
N TYR A 109 9.25 -5.11 -4.10
CA TYR A 109 8.88 -5.25 -5.50
C TYR A 109 7.51 -4.66 -5.86
N MET A 110 6.67 -4.33 -4.88
CA MET A 110 5.39 -3.66 -5.14
C MET A 110 5.27 -2.38 -4.33
N LEU A 111 4.72 -1.34 -4.95
CA LEU A 111 4.36 -0.10 -4.29
C LEU A 111 2.99 -0.27 -3.61
N LEU A 112 2.89 0.08 -2.32
CA LEU A 112 1.61 0.17 -1.64
C LEU A 112 1.08 1.61 -1.70
N ILE A 113 -0.16 1.74 -2.18
CA ILE A 113 -0.84 3.03 -2.34
C ILE A 113 -2.24 2.99 -1.72
N MET A 114 -2.72 4.11 -1.20
CA MET A 114 -3.99 4.23 -0.49
C MET A 114 -4.83 5.38 -1.03
N ASP A 115 -6.15 5.18 -1.14
CA ASP A 115 -7.11 6.23 -1.49
C ASP A 115 -7.67 6.99 -0.27
N ALA A 116 -8.47 8.02 -0.53
CA ALA A 116 -9.11 8.81 0.52
C ALA A 116 -10.12 8.02 1.38
N ALA A 117 -10.66 6.91 0.86
CA ALA A 117 -11.57 6.02 1.58
C ALA A 117 -10.82 4.99 2.45
N GLY A 118 -9.48 4.91 2.32
CA GLY A 118 -8.62 4.00 3.05
C GLY A 118 -8.43 2.65 2.37
N LYS A 119 -8.92 2.46 1.14
CA LYS A 119 -8.62 1.26 0.34
C LYS A 119 -7.14 1.25 -0.01
N VAL A 120 -6.54 0.06 0.00
CA VAL A 120 -5.11 -0.12 -0.28
C VAL A 120 -4.94 -0.98 -1.51
N TYR A 121 -3.99 -0.57 -2.34
CA TYR A 121 -3.63 -1.23 -3.57
C TYR A 121 -2.13 -1.54 -3.60
N ALA A 122 -1.76 -2.54 -4.39
CA ALA A 122 -0.38 -2.89 -4.70
C ALA A 122 -0.15 -2.72 -6.20
N SER A 123 0.81 -1.87 -6.56
CA SER A 123 1.17 -1.54 -7.95
C SER A 123 2.57 -2.04 -8.27
N MET A 124 2.75 -2.61 -9.47
CA MET A 124 4.04 -3.03 -10.02
C MET A 124 3.94 -3.17 -11.54
N ASP A 125 4.78 -2.44 -12.26
CA ASP A 125 4.72 -2.32 -13.72
C ASP A 125 3.29 -2.03 -14.18
N ASP A 126 2.71 -2.88 -15.02
CA ASP A 126 1.34 -2.71 -15.53
C ASP A 126 0.27 -3.38 -14.66
N TYR A 127 0.64 -3.93 -13.50
CA TYR A 127 -0.26 -4.62 -12.58
C TYR A 127 -0.69 -3.73 -11.44
N LEU A 128 -1.99 -3.77 -11.15
CA LEU A 128 -2.58 -3.11 -10.00
C LEU A 128 -3.58 -4.04 -9.32
N PHE A 129 -3.42 -4.25 -8.02
CA PHE A 129 -4.25 -5.15 -7.24
C PHE A 129 -4.92 -4.42 -6.07
N LEU A 130 -6.20 -4.72 -5.80
CA LEU A 130 -6.85 -4.33 -4.55
C LEU A 130 -6.43 -5.29 -3.42
N VAL A 131 -5.70 -4.75 -2.44
CA VAL A 131 -5.16 -5.50 -1.30
C VAL A 131 -6.18 -5.58 -0.16
N GLY A 132 -6.99 -4.54 0.02
CA GLY A 132 -8.07 -4.50 1.00
C GLY A 132 -8.92 -3.23 0.91
N ASN A 133 -10.15 -3.28 1.42
CA ASN A 133 -11.06 -2.11 1.42
C ASN A 133 -10.76 -1.13 2.56
N SER A 134 -9.79 -1.45 3.41
CA SER A 134 -9.28 -0.60 4.47
C SER A 134 -7.82 -0.93 4.73
N GLY A 135 -7.09 -0.04 5.42
CA GLY A 135 -5.74 -0.34 5.90
C GLY A 135 -5.69 -1.59 6.79
N PHE A 136 -6.72 -1.85 7.59
CA PHE A 136 -6.82 -3.06 8.41
C PHE A 136 -6.96 -4.33 7.56
N GLU A 137 -7.89 -4.34 6.61
CA GLU A 137 -8.06 -5.48 5.69
C GLU A 137 -6.78 -5.71 4.89
N ALA A 138 -6.12 -4.65 4.45
CA ALA A 138 -4.89 -4.77 3.68
C ALA A 138 -3.75 -5.44 4.49
N LEU A 139 -3.57 -5.06 5.75
CA LEU A 139 -2.57 -5.68 6.63
C LEU A 139 -2.88 -7.15 6.92
N GLU A 140 -4.16 -7.50 7.05
CA GLU A 140 -4.60 -8.89 7.18
C GLU A 140 -4.28 -9.69 5.91
N SER A 141 -4.64 -9.17 4.74
CA SER A 141 -4.37 -9.79 3.44
C SER A 141 -2.87 -9.90 3.11
N LEU A 142 -2.04 -8.99 3.61
CA LEU A 142 -0.59 -9.05 3.44
C LEU A 142 0.05 -10.14 4.32
N CYS A 143 -0.50 -10.42 5.51
CA CYS A 143 0.07 -11.38 6.45
C CYS A 143 -0.49 -12.80 6.29
N THR A 144 -1.58 -12.99 5.56
CA THR A 144 -2.28 -14.26 5.42
C THR A 144 -2.49 -14.62 3.95
N PRO A 145 -2.60 -15.92 3.61
CA PRO A 145 -2.86 -16.33 2.24
C PRO A 145 -4.13 -15.66 1.69
N HIS A 146 -3.97 -14.87 0.63
CA HIS A 146 -5.05 -14.16 -0.03
C HIS A 146 -4.75 -14.01 -1.51
N GLU A 147 -5.79 -14.04 -2.34
CA GLU A 147 -5.72 -13.68 -3.75
C GLU A 147 -6.23 -12.25 -3.90
N TRP A 148 -5.36 -11.31 -4.26
CA TRP A 148 -5.78 -9.94 -4.50
C TRP A 148 -6.47 -9.83 -5.86
N ALA A 149 -7.58 -9.08 -5.89
CA ALA A 149 -8.29 -8.83 -7.13
C ALA A 149 -7.48 -7.84 -7.99
N GLU A 150 -7.10 -8.27 -9.20
CA GLU A 150 -6.49 -7.37 -10.17
C GLU A 150 -7.53 -6.36 -10.67
N ILE A 151 -7.16 -5.09 -10.67
CA ILE A 151 -7.93 -4.03 -11.32
C ILE A 151 -7.57 -4.08 -12.79
N PRO A 152 -8.48 -4.23 -13.76
CA PRO A 152 -8.09 -4.29 -15.16
C PRO A 152 -7.42 -2.99 -15.63
N GLN A 153 -6.54 -3.07 -16.63
CA GLN A 153 -6.07 -1.87 -17.32
C GLN A 153 -7.26 -1.17 -17.99
N LEU A 154 -7.19 0.16 -18.08
CA LEU A 154 -8.11 0.90 -18.93
C LEU A 154 -7.91 0.42 -20.36
N ARG A 155 -8.98 -0.03 -21.02
CA ARG A 155 -8.91 -0.37 -22.45
C ARG A 155 -8.55 0.91 -23.19
N GLU A 156 -7.44 0.92 -23.91
CA GLU A 156 -7.21 1.94 -24.93
C GLU A 156 -8.44 1.94 -25.83
N SER A 157 -9.20 3.03 -25.81
CA SER A 157 -10.17 3.29 -26.86
C SER A 157 -9.40 3.26 -28.17
N SER A 158 -9.72 2.31 -29.06
CA SER A 158 -9.14 2.23 -30.40
C SER A 158 -9.46 3.50 -31.19
N ILE A 159 -8.66 4.54 -31.00
CA ILE A 159 -8.58 5.74 -31.85
C ILE A 159 -7.37 5.62 -32.78
N TYR A 160 -7.19 4.43 -33.37
CA TYR A 160 -6.45 4.26 -34.62
C TYR A 160 -7.18 3.23 -35.48
N ARG A 161 -8.32 3.66 -36.04
CA ARG A 161 -8.84 3.08 -37.28
C ARG A 161 -9.06 4.24 -38.24
N GLY A 162 -8.08 4.50 -39.10
CA GLY A 162 -8.20 5.50 -40.17
C GLY A 162 -6.88 6.12 -40.58
N SER A 163 -6.12 5.42 -41.42
CA SER A 163 -5.30 6.00 -42.49
C SER A 163 -5.20 4.96 -43.60
#